data_AF-A0A968NZD7-F1
#
_entry.id   AF-A0A968NZD7-F1
#
_cell.length_a   1.000
_cell.length_b   1.000
_cell.length_c   1.000
_cell.angle_alpha   90.00
_cell.angle_beta   90.00
_cell.angle_gamma   90.00
#
_symmetry.space_group_name_H-M   'P 1'
#
loop_
_entity.id
_entity.type
_entity.pdbx_description
1 polymer ?
#
loop_
_entity_poly.entity_id
_entity_poly.type
_entity_poly.pdbx_seq_one_letter_code
_entity_poly.pdbx_strand_id
1 'polypeptide(L)'
;MKRLSLISLLSLALLCASAFANTKAEEKEENNSDPEISEILNSVGYPELQVVPRASERLLIEAKAERGSWFIQHWPVELSGLTTLYVGLTSKNNRAQGLTAEQKKDADSINAATTAVGAGWIVGGLILGAQMPYATGMRAIGRTKGKDDRSVLMRERLAEEHLENRARDARSALRFDRHEPDDEHPEHDPHQRPRQDHGRPGGRDGLPPADV
;
A
#
# COMPACT_ATOMS: atom_id res chain seq x y z
N MET A 1 -31.40 21.84 22.90
CA MET A 1 -31.37 20.46 22.34
C MET A 1 -31.55 20.55 20.84
N LYS A 2 -30.46 20.44 20.07
CA LYS A 2 -30.49 20.51 18.60
C LYS A 2 -31.00 19.15 18.10
N ARG A 3 -32.18 19.13 17.47
CA ARG A 3 -32.67 17.96 16.73
C ARG A 3 -31.69 17.76 15.57
N LEU A 4 -30.68 16.89 15.75
CA LEU A 4 -29.93 16.37 14.62
C LEU A 4 -30.96 15.71 13.71
N SER A 5 -31.20 16.36 12.57
CA SER A 5 -32.23 15.98 11.62
C SER A 5 -31.90 14.59 11.12
N LEU A 6 -32.78 13.62 11.38
CA LEU A 6 -32.75 12.26 10.81
C LEU A 6 -32.49 12.27 9.29
N ILE A 7 -32.88 13.35 8.62
CA ILE A 7 -32.66 13.60 7.19
C ILE A 7 -31.16 13.64 6.86
N SER A 8 -30.32 14.23 7.72
CA SER A 8 -28.88 14.35 7.48
C SER A 8 -28.14 13.02 7.64
N LEU A 9 -28.61 12.14 8.54
CA LEU A 9 -28.07 10.80 8.69
C LEU A 9 -28.49 9.90 7.53
N LEU A 10 -29.74 10.05 7.05
CA LEU A 10 -30.23 9.32 5.89
C LEU A 10 -29.47 9.69 4.61
N SER A 11 -29.18 10.98 4.38
CA SER A 11 -28.40 11.42 3.22
C SER A 11 -26.96 10.92 3.25
N LEU A 12 -26.34 10.82 4.43
CA LEU A 12 -24.98 10.29 4.56
C LEU A 12 -24.95 8.77 4.30
N ALA A 13 -25.95 8.05 4.80
CA ALA A 13 -26.11 6.61 4.53
C ALA A 13 -26.36 6.34 3.03
N LEU A 14 -27.18 7.16 2.37
CA LEU A 14 -27.42 7.06 0.92
C LEU A 14 -26.15 7.34 0.10
N LEU A 15 -25.35 8.33 0.51
CA LEU A 15 -24.08 8.63 -0.15
C LEU A 15 -23.09 7.45 -0.04
N CYS A 16 -22.96 6.87 1.16
CA CYS A 16 -22.11 5.70 1.39
C CYS A 16 -22.59 4.48 0.59
N ALA A 17 -23.89 4.22 0.51
CA ALA A 17 -24.45 3.10 -0.25
C ALA A 17 -24.18 3.25 -1.76
N SER A 18 -24.23 4.47 -2.30
CA SER A 18 -23.96 4.73 -3.73
C SER A 18 -22.49 4.49 -4.10
N ALA A 19 -21.55 4.74 -3.18
CA ALA A 19 -20.13 4.46 -3.41
C ALA A 19 -19.84 2.96 -3.51
N PHE A 20 -20.59 2.11 -2.79
CA PHE A 20 -20.46 0.66 -2.86
C PHE A 20 -21.16 0.03 -4.07
N ALA A 21 -22.17 0.68 -4.63
CA ALA A 21 -22.93 0.14 -5.78
C ALA A 21 -22.15 0.24 -7.11
N ASN A 22 -21.17 1.14 -7.21
CA ASN A 22 -20.50 1.44 -8.48
C ASN A 22 -19.36 0.48 -8.86
N THR A 23 -19.05 -0.51 -8.01
CA THR A 23 -17.99 -1.52 -8.27
C THR A 23 -18.48 -2.76 -9.01
N LYS A 24 -19.77 -2.83 -9.36
CA LYS A 24 -20.38 -3.95 -10.10
C LYS A 24 -20.59 -3.69 -11.60
N ALA A 25 -19.95 -2.67 -12.17
CA ALA A 25 -19.83 -2.57 -13.62
C ALA A 25 -18.80 -3.61 -14.08
N GLU A 26 -19.30 -4.80 -14.41
CA GLU A 26 -18.58 -5.87 -15.08
C GLU A 26 -17.94 -5.34 -16.37
N GLU A 27 -16.61 -5.20 -16.35
CA GLU A 27 -15.82 -5.34 -17.58
C GLU A 27 -16.02 -6.77 -18.05
N LYS A 28 -16.94 -6.92 -19.00
CA LYS A 28 -16.99 -8.05 -19.91
C LYS A 28 -15.73 -7.94 -20.78
N GLU A 29 -14.56 -8.31 -20.25
CA GLU A 29 -13.38 -8.53 -21.06
C GLU A 29 -13.73 -9.64 -22.05
N GLU A 30 -14.01 -9.25 -23.29
CA GLU A 30 -13.91 -10.12 -24.45
C GLU A 30 -12.47 -10.64 -24.47
N ASN A 31 -12.25 -11.76 -23.78
CA ASN A 31 -11.12 -12.63 -24.04
C ASN A 31 -11.38 -13.29 -25.40
N ASN A 32 -11.19 -12.49 -26.45
CA ASN A 32 -11.22 -12.91 -27.85
C ASN A 32 -9.86 -13.55 -28.18
N SER A 33 -9.42 -14.46 -27.31
CA SER A 33 -8.38 -15.41 -27.62
C SER A 33 -9.02 -16.37 -28.60
N ASP A 34 -8.64 -16.24 -29.87
CA ASP A 34 -9.11 -17.10 -30.94
C ASP A 34 -9.08 -18.56 -30.47
N PRO A 35 -10.23 -19.25 -30.39
CA PRO A 35 -10.31 -20.61 -29.86
C PRO A 35 -9.38 -21.56 -30.62
N GLU A 36 -9.11 -21.26 -31.90
CA GLU A 36 -8.18 -22.00 -32.74
C GLU A 36 -6.73 -21.99 -32.22
N ILE A 37 -6.23 -20.87 -31.67
CA ILE A 37 -4.84 -20.80 -31.16
C ILE A 37 -4.71 -21.63 -29.88
N SER A 38 -5.72 -21.61 -29.02
CA SER A 38 -5.75 -22.47 -27.82
C SER A 38 -5.87 -23.95 -28.17
N GLU A 39 -6.59 -24.29 -29.24
CA GLU A 39 -6.75 -25.66 -29.71
C GLU A 39 -5.47 -26.19 -30.36
N ILE A 40 -4.78 -25.36 -31.16
CA ILE A 40 -3.46 -25.70 -31.74
C ILE A 40 -2.42 -25.89 -30.63
N LEU A 41 -2.33 -24.98 -29.65
CA LEU A 41 -1.38 -25.13 -28.53
C LEU A 41 -1.67 -26.36 -27.66
N ASN A 42 -2.94 -26.73 -27.47
CA ASN A 42 -3.32 -27.97 -26.79
C ASN A 42 -2.96 -29.22 -27.62
N SER A 43 -2.99 -29.13 -28.95
CA SER A 43 -2.66 -30.25 -29.84
C SER A 43 -1.17 -30.58 -29.94
N VAL A 44 -0.27 -29.64 -29.56
CA VAL A 44 1.20 -29.82 -29.64
C VAL A 44 1.77 -30.59 -28.44
N GLY A 45 0.93 -31.04 -27.51
CA GLY A 45 1.29 -32.10 -26.55
C GLY A 45 2.21 -31.68 -25.40
N TYR A 46 2.25 -30.38 -25.06
CA TYR A 46 2.95 -29.87 -23.87
C TYR A 46 1.99 -29.28 -22.82
N PRO A 47 1.08 -30.10 -22.25
CA PRO A 47 0.15 -29.64 -21.20
C PRO A 47 0.88 -29.23 -19.90
N GLU A 48 2.12 -29.65 -19.73
CA GLU A 48 2.99 -29.31 -18.60
C GLU A 48 3.70 -27.96 -18.71
N LEU A 49 3.63 -27.26 -19.85
CA LEU A 49 4.01 -25.84 -19.97
C LEU A 49 2.82 -24.89 -19.72
N GLN A 50 1.60 -25.42 -19.53
CA GLN A 50 0.39 -24.66 -19.14
C GLN A 50 0.20 -24.57 -17.61
N VAL A 51 1.14 -25.06 -16.81
CA VAL A 51 1.06 -24.91 -15.35
C VAL A 51 1.76 -23.64 -14.93
N VAL A 52 0.92 -22.67 -14.60
CA VAL A 52 1.09 -21.41 -13.87
C VAL A 52 0.33 -20.33 -14.65
N PRO A 53 -0.68 -19.66 -14.05
CA PRO A 53 -1.35 -18.55 -14.73
C PRO A 53 -0.31 -17.54 -15.19
N ARG A 54 -0.54 -16.94 -16.37
CA ARG A 54 0.40 -15.98 -16.97
C ARG A 54 0.73 -14.89 -15.96
N ALA A 55 1.90 -14.26 -16.04
CA ALA A 55 2.29 -13.25 -15.06
C ALA A 55 1.26 -12.10 -15.05
N SER A 56 0.75 -11.74 -16.23
CA SER A 56 -0.35 -10.78 -16.38
C SER A 56 -1.65 -11.21 -15.68
N GLU A 57 -2.05 -12.48 -15.80
CA GLU A 57 -3.24 -13.05 -15.13
C GLU A 57 -3.06 -13.09 -13.61
N ARG A 58 -1.87 -13.48 -13.13
CA ARG A 58 -1.53 -13.44 -11.70
C ARG A 58 -1.67 -12.04 -11.15
N LEU A 59 -1.09 -11.06 -11.84
CA LEU A 59 -1.16 -9.67 -11.43
C LEU A 59 -2.62 -9.17 -11.40
N LEU A 60 -3.46 -9.61 -12.34
CA LEU A 60 -4.88 -9.27 -12.37
C LEU A 60 -5.63 -9.88 -11.17
N ILE A 61 -5.39 -11.15 -10.85
CA ILE A 61 -5.98 -11.82 -9.69
C ILE A 61 -5.58 -11.10 -8.41
N GLU A 62 -4.28 -10.78 -8.25
CA GLU A 62 -3.76 -10.05 -7.10
C GLU A 62 -4.32 -8.63 -7.01
N ALA A 63 -4.41 -7.90 -8.13
CA ALA A 63 -5.03 -6.56 -8.15
C ALA A 63 -6.51 -6.59 -7.79
N LYS A 64 -7.24 -7.65 -8.18
CA LYS A 64 -8.65 -7.84 -7.81
C LYS A 64 -8.79 -8.18 -6.32
N ALA A 65 -7.93 -9.07 -5.81
CA ALA A 65 -7.89 -9.42 -4.40
C ALA A 65 -7.52 -8.21 -3.53
N GLU A 66 -6.53 -7.41 -3.96
CA GLU A 66 -6.13 -6.14 -3.34
C GLU A 66 -7.31 -5.18 -3.25
N ARG A 67 -8.02 -4.93 -4.37
CA ARG A 67 -9.17 -4.01 -4.39
C ARG A 67 -10.30 -4.47 -3.44
N GLY A 68 -10.54 -5.77 -3.34
CA GLY A 68 -11.60 -6.31 -2.48
C GLY A 68 -11.23 -6.30 -0.99
N SER A 69 -9.95 -6.54 -0.67
CA SER A 69 -9.47 -6.64 0.71
C SER A 69 -9.00 -5.29 1.28
N TRP A 70 -8.70 -4.31 0.43
CA TRP A 70 -8.17 -3.01 0.83
C TRP A 70 -8.94 -2.36 1.98
N PHE A 71 -10.26 -2.23 1.85
CA PHE A 71 -11.09 -1.62 2.89
C PHE A 71 -11.07 -2.43 4.20
N ILE A 72 -11.09 -3.77 4.10
CA ILE A 72 -11.10 -4.67 5.26
C ILE A 72 -9.74 -4.67 5.99
N GLN A 73 -8.64 -4.38 5.29
CA GLN A 73 -7.32 -4.28 5.92
C GLN A 73 -7.12 -2.96 6.67
N HIS A 74 -7.72 -1.86 6.18
CA HIS A 74 -7.48 -0.52 6.72
C HIS A 74 -8.58 -0.04 7.69
N TRP A 75 -9.77 -0.65 7.71
CA TRP A 75 -10.89 -0.17 8.56
C TRP A 75 -10.57 -0.03 10.05
N PRO A 76 -9.78 -0.89 10.74
CA PRO A 76 -9.54 -0.72 12.17
C PRO A 76 -8.75 0.56 12.47
N VAL A 77 -7.80 0.89 11.58
CA VAL A 77 -6.97 2.08 11.64
C VAL A 77 -7.82 3.31 11.34
N GLU A 78 -8.67 3.26 10.32
CA GLU A 78 -9.58 4.38 10.01
C GLU A 78 -10.61 4.61 11.11
N LEU A 79 -11.13 3.55 11.72
CA LEU A 79 -12.10 3.64 12.81
C LEU A 79 -11.50 4.28 14.06
N SER A 80 -10.25 3.96 14.41
CA SER A 80 -9.57 4.62 15.55
C SER A 80 -9.33 6.11 15.28
N GLY A 81 -8.98 6.48 14.04
CA GLY A 81 -8.88 7.89 13.64
C GLY A 81 -10.21 8.62 13.70
N LEU A 82 -11.28 8.02 13.17
CA LEU A 82 -12.63 8.56 13.18
C LEU A 82 -13.19 8.74 14.59
N THR A 83 -13.02 7.76 15.46
CA THR A 83 -13.45 7.85 16.87
C THR A 83 -12.68 8.94 17.61
N THR A 84 -11.37 9.03 17.41
CA THR A 84 -10.54 10.10 17.99
C THR A 84 -11.01 11.48 17.52
N LEU A 85 -11.25 11.64 16.22
CA LEU A 85 -11.78 12.87 15.65
C LEU A 85 -13.16 13.21 16.21
N TYR A 86 -14.05 12.22 16.31
CA TYR A 86 -15.39 12.36 16.87
C TYR A 86 -15.36 12.83 18.32
N VAL A 87 -14.49 12.26 19.16
CA VAL A 87 -14.30 12.70 20.56
C VAL A 87 -13.80 14.14 20.60
N GLY A 88 -12.84 14.52 19.76
CA GLY A 88 -12.35 15.91 19.66
C GLY A 88 -13.45 16.91 19.28
N LEU A 89 -14.28 16.57 18.30
CA LEU A 89 -15.38 17.42 17.82
C LEU A 89 -16.53 17.54 18.83
N THR A 90 -16.90 16.43 19.48
CA THR A 90 -18.00 16.41 20.47
C THR A 90 -17.60 17.07 21.79
N SER A 91 -16.35 16.93 22.22
CA SER A 91 -15.80 17.58 23.41
C SER A 91 -15.92 19.11 23.33
N LYS A 92 -15.81 19.71 22.13
CA LYS A 92 -15.94 21.17 21.95
C LYS A 92 -17.34 21.69 22.26
N ASN A 93 -18.38 20.90 21.96
CA ASN A 93 -19.78 21.32 22.10
C ASN A 93 -20.36 21.11 23.50
N ASN A 94 -19.85 20.13 24.26
CA ASN A 94 -20.39 19.75 25.56
C ASN A 94 -19.75 20.48 26.76
N ARG A 95 -18.95 21.52 26.52
CA ARG A 95 -18.37 22.35 27.59
C ARG A 95 -19.43 23.25 28.20
N ALA A 96 -20.26 22.65 29.04
CA ALA A 96 -21.23 23.34 29.86
C ALA A 96 -20.51 24.24 30.88
N GLN A 97 -20.68 25.55 30.69
CA GLN A 97 -20.91 26.55 31.73
C GLN A 97 -20.47 26.14 33.15
N GLY A 98 -19.22 26.42 33.50
CA GLY A 98 -18.70 26.15 34.85
C GLY A 98 -17.17 26.16 34.98
N LEU A 99 -16.44 26.03 33.87
CA LEU A 99 -14.97 26.03 33.88
C LEU A 99 -14.38 27.43 34.05
N THR A 100 -13.30 27.53 34.81
CA THR A 100 -12.48 28.75 34.94
C THR A 100 -11.82 29.09 33.60
N ALA A 101 -11.35 30.34 33.43
CA ALA A 101 -10.75 30.79 32.18
C ALA A 101 -9.51 29.97 31.79
N GLU A 102 -8.70 29.56 32.78
CA GLU A 102 -7.51 28.73 32.59
C GLU A 102 -7.87 27.33 32.09
N GLN A 103 -8.85 26.68 32.72
CA GLN A 103 -9.32 25.36 32.32
C GLN A 103 -9.92 25.34 30.91
N LYS A 104 -10.55 26.44 30.47
CA LYS A 104 -11.04 26.56 29.08
C LYS A 104 -9.91 26.55 28.08
N LYS A 105 -8.81 27.26 28.36
CA LYS A 105 -7.64 27.32 27.47
C LYS A 105 -6.95 25.97 27.35
N ASP A 106 -6.78 25.27 28.48
CA ASP A 106 -6.19 23.92 28.47
C ASP A 106 -7.10 22.92 27.76
N ALA A 107 -8.40 23.00 27.97
CA ALA A 107 -9.34 22.17 27.23
C ALA A 107 -9.25 22.46 25.72
N ASP A 108 -9.21 23.73 25.30
CA ASP A 108 -9.09 24.13 23.90
C ASP A 108 -7.83 23.57 23.23
N SER A 109 -6.68 23.63 23.91
CA SER A 109 -5.44 23.07 23.39
C SER A 109 -5.51 21.54 23.25
N ILE A 110 -6.07 20.85 24.25
CA ILE A 110 -6.26 19.40 24.21
C ILE A 110 -7.20 19.02 23.07
N ASN A 111 -8.34 19.67 22.92
CA ASN A 111 -9.27 19.36 21.83
C ASN A 111 -8.67 19.64 20.45
N ALA A 112 -7.91 20.72 20.31
CA ALA A 112 -7.20 21.01 19.07
C ALA A 112 -6.19 19.90 18.75
N ALA A 113 -5.41 19.46 19.76
CA ALA A 113 -4.47 18.36 19.61
C ALA A 113 -5.17 17.04 19.26
N THR A 114 -6.23 16.64 19.97
CA THR A 114 -6.99 15.42 19.68
C THR A 114 -7.62 15.45 18.28
N THR A 115 -8.18 16.60 17.88
CA THR A 115 -8.75 16.78 16.53
C THR A 115 -7.66 16.67 15.47
N ALA A 116 -6.49 17.27 15.69
CA ALA A 116 -5.35 17.21 14.77
C ALA A 116 -4.81 15.77 14.64
N VAL A 117 -4.68 15.05 15.74
CA VAL A 117 -4.26 13.64 15.75
C VAL A 117 -5.27 12.76 14.99
N GLY A 118 -6.57 12.90 15.30
CA GLY A 118 -7.63 12.16 14.60
C GLY A 118 -7.67 12.45 13.09
N ALA A 119 -7.56 13.72 12.71
CA ALA A 119 -7.51 14.13 11.30
C ALA A 119 -6.24 13.60 10.60
N GLY A 120 -5.08 13.69 11.27
CA GLY A 120 -3.82 13.18 10.75
C GLY A 120 -3.87 11.68 10.49
N TRP A 121 -4.52 10.93 11.37
CA TRP A 121 -4.67 9.48 11.22
C TRP A 121 -5.55 9.10 10.02
N ILE A 122 -6.66 9.82 9.80
CA ILE A 122 -7.53 9.60 8.63
C ILE A 122 -6.80 9.96 7.34
N VAL A 123 -6.12 11.11 7.28
CA VAL A 123 -5.36 11.51 6.08
C VAL A 123 -4.22 10.54 5.82
N GLY A 124 -3.48 10.13 6.85
CA GLY A 124 -2.44 9.12 6.75
C GLY A 124 -2.97 7.78 6.25
N GLY A 125 -4.10 7.31 6.79
CA GLY A 125 -4.78 6.10 6.35
C GLY A 125 -5.22 6.17 4.90
N LEU A 126 -5.77 7.30 4.44
CA LEU A 126 -6.14 7.50 3.04
C LEU A 126 -4.93 7.51 2.09
N ILE A 127 -3.83 8.16 2.48
CA ILE A 127 -2.59 8.19 1.68
C ILE A 127 -2.01 6.77 1.58
N LEU A 128 -1.94 6.05 2.69
CA LEU A 128 -1.43 4.68 2.73
C LEU A 128 -2.34 3.75 1.93
N GLY A 129 -3.66 3.89 2.08
CA GLY A 129 -4.64 3.10 1.38
C GLY A 129 -4.71 3.38 -0.12
N ALA A 130 -4.37 4.59 -0.56
CA ALA A 130 -4.28 4.91 -1.99
C ALA A 130 -3.13 4.18 -2.69
N GLN A 131 -2.16 3.64 -1.94
CA GLN A 131 -1.10 2.80 -2.49
C GLN A 131 -1.66 1.41 -2.80
N MET A 132 -2.21 1.26 -4.00
CA MET A 132 -2.60 -0.03 -4.58
C MET A 132 -1.51 -0.49 -5.57
N PRO A 133 -0.44 -1.12 -5.08
CA PRO A 133 0.69 -1.53 -5.89
C PRO A 133 0.35 -2.43 -7.08
N TYR A 134 -0.54 -3.41 -6.89
CA TYR A 134 -0.89 -4.35 -7.96
C TYR A 134 -1.78 -3.70 -9.01
N ALA A 135 -2.75 -2.86 -8.57
CA ALA A 135 -3.54 -2.06 -9.49
C ALA A 135 -2.68 -1.10 -10.34
N THR A 136 -1.59 -0.57 -9.76
CA THR A 136 -0.65 0.30 -10.48
C THR A 136 0.11 -0.46 -11.55
N GLY A 137 0.58 -1.68 -11.25
CA GLY A 137 1.21 -2.56 -12.24
C GLY A 137 0.26 -2.92 -13.38
N MET A 138 -1.00 -3.23 -13.07
CA MET A 138 -2.04 -3.49 -14.08
C MET A 138 -2.25 -2.30 -15.03
N ARG A 139 -2.29 -1.07 -14.49
CA ARG A 139 -2.39 0.14 -15.33
C ARG A 139 -1.16 0.32 -16.22
N ALA A 140 0.04 -0.05 -15.76
CA ALA A 140 1.25 0.04 -16.56
C ALA A 140 1.20 -0.93 -17.75
N ILE A 141 0.76 -2.17 -17.53
CA ILE A 141 0.60 -3.18 -18.59
C ILE A 141 -0.48 -2.76 -19.60
N GLY A 142 -1.60 -2.22 -19.12
CA GLY A 142 -2.70 -1.75 -19.98
C GLY A 142 -2.32 -0.58 -20.91
N ARG A 143 -1.21 0.12 -20.65
CA ARG A 143 -0.68 1.16 -21.56
C ARG A 143 0.04 0.56 -22.78
N THR A 144 0.54 -0.66 -22.68
CA THR A 144 1.20 -1.36 -23.79
C THR A 144 0.15 -1.92 -24.73
N LYS A 145 -0.25 -1.10 -25.72
CA LYS A 145 -1.22 -1.48 -26.76
C LYS A 145 -0.53 -2.27 -27.85
N GLY A 146 -1.13 -3.38 -28.27
CA GLY A 146 -0.63 -4.21 -29.36
C GLY A 146 -1.19 -5.63 -29.24
N LYS A 147 -1.39 -6.28 -30.39
CA LYS A 147 -1.68 -7.72 -30.45
C LYS A 147 -0.46 -8.54 -30.89
N ASP A 148 0.61 -7.87 -31.32
CA ASP A 148 1.82 -8.52 -31.79
C ASP A 148 2.50 -9.30 -30.67
N ASP A 149 3.14 -10.43 -30.99
CA ASP A 149 3.87 -11.28 -30.04
C ASP A 149 4.85 -10.48 -29.19
N ARG A 150 5.54 -9.51 -29.79
CA ARG A 150 6.46 -8.61 -29.08
C ARG A 150 5.76 -7.81 -27.98
N SER A 151 4.56 -7.31 -28.23
CA SER A 151 3.78 -6.55 -27.25
C SER A 151 3.23 -7.45 -26.14
N VAL A 152 2.93 -8.70 -26.47
CA VAL A 152 2.52 -9.73 -25.50
C VAL A 152 3.69 -10.06 -24.56
N LEU A 153 4.86 -10.37 -25.10
CA LEU A 153 6.07 -10.65 -24.31
C LEU A 153 6.49 -9.46 -23.43
N MET A 154 6.34 -8.23 -23.93
CA MET A 154 6.61 -7.02 -23.14
C MET A 154 5.65 -6.89 -21.96
N ARG A 155 4.35 -7.17 -22.16
CA ARG A 155 3.35 -7.16 -21.08
C ARG A 155 3.63 -8.21 -20.02
N GLU A 156 4.04 -9.41 -20.43
CA GLU A 156 4.41 -10.48 -19.50
C GLU A 156 5.66 -10.10 -18.68
N ARG A 157 6.69 -9.54 -19.33
CA ARG A 157 7.90 -9.10 -18.62
C ARG A 157 7.62 -7.99 -17.60
N LEU A 158 6.78 -7.02 -17.96
CA LEU A 158 6.36 -5.95 -17.04
C LEU A 158 5.55 -6.51 -15.87
N ALA A 159 4.67 -7.48 -16.12
CA ALA A 159 3.93 -8.16 -15.05
C ALA A 159 4.87 -8.88 -14.08
N GLU A 160 5.83 -9.63 -14.61
CA GLU A 160 6.81 -10.37 -13.83
C GLU A 160 7.67 -9.44 -12.97
N GLU A 161 8.17 -8.33 -13.54
CA GLU A 161 8.92 -7.32 -12.80
C GLU A 161 8.09 -6.71 -11.66
N HIS A 162 6.81 -6.43 -11.88
CA HIS A 162 5.92 -5.92 -10.83
C HIS A 162 5.70 -6.94 -9.71
N LEU A 163 5.50 -8.22 -10.04
CA LEU A 163 5.36 -9.29 -9.06
C LEU A 163 6.66 -9.49 -8.25
N GLU A 164 7.80 -9.48 -8.93
CA GLU A 164 9.11 -9.66 -8.29
C GLU A 164 9.43 -8.51 -7.33
N ASN A 165 9.17 -7.27 -7.74
CA ASN A 165 9.38 -6.09 -6.90
C ASN A 165 8.56 -6.20 -5.60
N ARG A 166 7.32 -6.72 -5.64
CA ARG A 166 6.50 -6.90 -4.43
C ARG A 166 6.96 -8.05 -3.56
N ALA A 167 7.35 -9.17 -4.17
CA ALA A 167 7.97 -10.26 -3.43
C ALA A 167 9.28 -9.81 -2.77
N ARG A 168 10.04 -8.88 -3.40
CA ARG A 168 11.24 -8.28 -2.83
C ARG A 168 10.90 -7.37 -1.65
N ASP A 169 9.94 -6.46 -1.79
CA ASP A 169 9.49 -5.55 -0.72
C ASP A 169 9.02 -6.34 0.52
N ALA A 170 8.20 -7.38 0.31
CA ALA A 170 7.73 -8.27 1.37
C ALA A 170 8.87 -9.01 2.07
N ARG A 171 9.86 -9.51 1.31
CA ARG A 171 11.06 -10.15 1.87
C ARG A 171 11.91 -9.17 2.67
N SER A 172 12.04 -7.91 2.24
CA SER A 172 12.75 -6.89 3.01
C SER A 172 12.02 -6.51 4.28
N ALA A 173 10.69 -6.41 4.25
CA ALA A 173 9.89 -6.14 5.44
C ALA A 173 10.04 -7.25 6.50
N LEU A 174 10.01 -8.52 6.07
CA LEU A 174 10.22 -9.67 6.96
C LEU A 174 11.65 -9.75 7.52
N ARG A 175 12.65 -9.19 6.83
CA ARG A 175 14.01 -9.09 7.37
C ARG A 175 14.13 -8.00 8.43
N PHE A 176 13.42 -6.89 8.25
CA PHE A 176 13.41 -5.79 9.22
C PHE A 176 12.81 -6.22 10.57
N ASP A 177 11.74 -7.01 10.55
CA ASP A 177 11.11 -7.56 11.76
C ASP A 177 12.00 -8.57 12.49
N ARG A 178 12.92 -9.21 11.74
CA ARG A 178 13.89 -10.18 12.26
C ARG A 178 15.19 -9.54 12.74
N HIS A 179 15.25 -8.22 12.85
CA HIS A 179 16.30 -7.56 13.60
C HIS A 179 16.03 -7.85 15.09
N GLU A 180 16.40 -9.05 15.50
CA GLU A 180 16.59 -9.41 16.89
C GLU A 180 17.48 -8.30 17.45
N PRO A 181 17.05 -7.60 18.52
CA PRO A 181 17.93 -6.64 19.16
C PRO A 181 19.19 -7.43 19.48
N ASP A 182 20.32 -6.98 18.93
CA ASP A 182 21.62 -7.49 19.31
C ASP A 182 21.80 -7.11 20.79
N ASP A 183 21.17 -7.87 21.69
CA ASP A 183 21.43 -7.92 23.13
C ASP A 183 22.79 -8.61 23.37
N GLU A 184 23.65 -8.67 22.36
CA GLU A 184 25.09 -8.62 22.52
C GLU A 184 25.43 -7.26 23.13
N HIS A 185 25.21 -7.15 24.45
CA HIS A 185 26.17 -6.46 25.30
C HIS A 185 27.54 -6.91 24.80
N PRO A 186 28.39 -6.01 24.28
CA PRO A 186 29.76 -6.38 24.03
C PRO A 186 30.29 -6.76 25.41
N GLU A 187 30.39 -8.06 25.69
CA GLU A 187 31.31 -8.55 26.71
C GLU A 187 32.63 -7.92 26.30
N HIS A 188 33.00 -6.92 27.08
CA HIS A 188 34.21 -6.15 26.87
C HIS A 188 35.34 -7.14 27.12
N ASP A 189 35.72 -7.90 26.11
CA ASP A 189 36.82 -8.83 26.18
C ASP A 189 38.08 -8.00 26.42
N PRO A 190 38.65 -8.02 27.64
CA PRO A 190 39.81 -7.21 27.97
C PRO A 190 41.08 -7.73 27.28
N HIS A 191 40.97 -8.80 26.47
CA HIS A 191 42.08 -9.41 25.75
C HIS A 191 42.09 -9.15 24.24
N GLN A 192 41.20 -8.30 23.71
CA GLN A 192 41.38 -7.77 22.36
C GLN A 192 42.60 -6.85 22.30
N ARG A 193 43.76 -7.46 22.01
CA ARG A 193 44.98 -6.73 21.69
C ARG A 193 44.70 -5.80 20.52
N PRO A 194 45.22 -4.56 20.53
CA PRO A 194 45.03 -3.62 19.44
C PRO A 194 45.46 -4.29 18.13
N ARG A 195 44.50 -4.51 17.22
CA ARG A 195 44.82 -4.91 15.85
C ARG A 195 45.65 -3.77 15.27
N GLN A 196 46.92 -4.06 15.02
CA GLN A 196 47.77 -3.19 14.22
C GLN A 196 47.12 -3.11 12.84
N ASP A 197 46.50 -1.97 12.57
CA ASP A 197 45.97 -1.62 11.28
C ASP A 197 47.15 -1.47 10.31
N HIS A 198 47.46 -2.56 9.61
CA HIS A 198 48.39 -2.53 8.51
C HIS A 198 47.69 -1.84 7.35
N GLY A 199 47.99 -0.55 7.21
CA GLY A 199 47.41 0.36 6.24
C GLY A 199 47.24 -0.28 4.87
N ARG A 200 46.00 -0.28 4.38
CA ARG A 200 45.73 -0.49 2.96
C ARG A 200 46.31 0.69 2.18
N PRO A 201 47.28 0.47 1.28
CA PRO A 201 47.75 1.53 0.41
C PRO A 201 46.59 1.98 -0.50
N GLY A 202 46.34 3.29 -0.50
CA GLY A 202 45.30 3.91 -1.30
C GLY A 202 45.54 3.71 -2.79
N GLY A 203 44.73 2.86 -3.42
CA GLY A 203 44.54 2.84 -4.87
C GLY A 203 43.56 3.91 -5.28
N ARG A 204 44.04 5.14 -5.48
CA ARG A 204 43.35 6.17 -6.28
C ARG A 204 43.71 5.93 -7.74
N ASP A 205 42.96 5.08 -8.42
CA ASP A 205 42.96 5.06 -9.87
C ASP A 205 41.92 6.08 -10.33
N GLY A 206 42.41 7.28 -10.63
CA GLY A 206 41.63 8.34 -11.25
C GLY A 206 41.24 7.93 -12.66
N LEU A 207 39.92 7.89 -12.94
CA LEU A 207 39.45 7.94 -14.32
C LEU A 207 39.69 9.36 -14.86
N PRO A 208 40.33 9.50 -16.04
CA PRO A 208 40.41 10.79 -16.70
C PRO A 208 39.03 11.24 -17.19
N PRO A 209 38.74 12.56 -17.19
CA PRO A 209 37.54 13.08 -17.82
C PRO A 209 37.58 12.84 -19.33
N ALA A 210 36.45 12.43 -19.89
CA ALA A 210 36.25 12.37 -21.34
C ALA A 210 36.09 13.80 -21.87
N ASP A 211 37.02 14.20 -22.74
CA ASP A 211 36.93 15.46 -23.49
C ASP A 211 35.74 15.43 -24.46
N VAL A 212 35.00 16.54 -24.49
CA VAL A 212 33.91 16.86 -25.44
C VAL A 212 34.37 17.99 -26.36
#